data_AF-A0A368NQ74-F1
#
_entry.id   AF-A0A368NQ74-F1
#
_cell.length_a   1.000
_cell.length_b   1.000
_cell.length_c   1.000
_cell.angle_alpha   90.00
_cell.angle_beta   90.00
_cell.angle_gamma   90.00
#
_symmetry.space_group_name_H-M   'P 1'
#
loop_
_entity.id
_entity.type
_entity.pdbx_description
1 polymer ?
#
loop_
_entity_poly.entity_id
_entity_poly.type
_entity_poly.pdbx_seq_one_letter_code
_entity_poly.pdbx_strand_id
1 'polypeptide(L)'
;MCNQASLLTGDNDFKPLIDALVREGMPVTLWFPPGETNPELVNAADSRRPLDLQILYNWMTDESRARFRIPLLQNKHPSEEEGDLLNEWQQDKVRFQLRQNGETYIVLRDGDELNRLHITHKNFELLTFQCKSMGYNIPQL
;
A
#
# COMPACT_ATOMS: atom_id res chain seq x y z
N MET A 1 -7.37 11.78 34.22
CA MET A 1 -6.36 11.72 33.13
C MET A 1 -7.12 11.38 31.87
N CYS A 2 -6.79 12.02 30.74
CA CYS A 2 -7.43 11.71 29.47
C CYS A 2 -6.80 10.41 28.93
N ASN A 3 -7.49 9.29 29.10
CA ASN A 3 -7.06 8.01 28.54
C ASN A 3 -7.49 8.01 27.07
N GLN A 4 -6.59 7.64 26.17
CA GLN A 4 -6.87 7.50 24.73
C GLN A 4 -6.52 6.07 24.31
N ALA A 5 -7.29 5.49 23.40
CA ALA A 5 -7.06 4.15 22.88
C ALA A 5 -6.63 4.21 21.41
N SER A 6 -5.68 3.37 21.04
CA SER A 6 -5.34 3.11 19.63
C SER A 6 -5.61 1.64 19.34
N LEU A 7 -6.49 1.37 18.38
CA LEU A 7 -6.86 0.02 17.96
C LEU A 7 -6.35 -0.23 16.55
N LEU A 8 -5.73 -1.39 16.34
CA LEU A 8 -5.26 -1.85 15.03
C LEU A 8 -6.14 -3.01 14.60
N THR A 9 -7.11 -2.77 13.71
CA THR A 9 -8.01 -3.82 13.23
C THR A 9 -8.71 -3.42 11.93
N GLY A 10 -9.04 -4.41 11.11
CA GLY A 10 -9.99 -4.29 10.00
C GLY A 10 -11.31 -5.04 10.25
N ASP A 11 -11.41 -5.72 11.39
CA ASP A 11 -12.49 -6.65 11.70
C ASP A 11 -13.68 -5.91 12.33
N ASN A 12 -14.85 -6.09 11.71
CA ASN A 12 -16.08 -5.41 12.10
C ASN A 12 -16.60 -5.87 13.48
N ASP A 13 -16.18 -7.03 13.96
CA ASP A 13 -16.57 -7.55 15.28
C ASP A 13 -16.07 -6.67 16.44
N PHE A 14 -15.12 -5.76 16.18
CA PHE A 14 -14.64 -4.79 17.17
C PHE A 14 -15.51 -3.52 17.27
N LYS A 15 -16.48 -3.34 16.38
CA LYS A 15 -17.35 -2.14 16.40
C LYS A 15 -18.05 -1.94 17.76
N PRO A 16 -18.65 -2.97 18.40
CA PRO A 16 -19.28 -2.78 19.71
C PRO A 16 -18.30 -2.32 20.80
N LEU A 17 -17.03 -2.72 20.72
CA LEU A 17 -15.99 -2.27 21.65
C LEU A 17 -15.65 -0.80 21.43
N ILE A 18 -15.50 -0.38 20.16
CA ILE A 18 -15.26 1.03 19.82
C ILE A 18 -16.42 1.90 20.30
N ASP A 19 -17.66 1.51 19.99
CA ASP A 19 -18.86 2.24 20.41
C ASP A 19 -18.92 2.40 21.94
N ALA A 20 -18.57 1.34 22.69
CA ALA A 20 -18.54 1.38 24.14
C ALA A 20 -17.49 2.38 24.67
N LEU A 21 -16.26 2.34 24.13
CA LEU A 21 -15.19 3.25 24.54
C LEU A 21 -15.53 4.72 24.26
N VAL A 22 -16.07 5.00 23.08
CA VAL A 22 -16.52 6.35 22.70
C VAL A 22 -17.65 6.83 23.62
N ARG A 23 -18.61 5.96 23.95
CA ARG A 23 -19.71 6.29 24.87
C ARG A 23 -19.23 6.63 26.29
N GLU A 24 -18.17 5.96 26.76
CA GLU A 24 -17.54 6.28 28.05
C GLU A 24 -16.64 7.54 27.99
N GLY A 25 -16.62 8.24 26.85
CA GLY A 25 -15.86 9.48 26.65
C GLY A 25 -14.37 9.25 26.41
N MET A 26 -13.96 8.04 26.02
CA MET A 26 -12.58 7.71 25.67
C MET A 26 -12.35 7.95 24.17
N PRO A 27 -11.43 8.84 23.76
CA PRO A 27 -11.06 9.01 22.36
C PRO A 27 -10.41 7.76 21.78
N VAL A 28 -10.90 7.28 20.63
CA VAL A 28 -10.39 6.10 19.94
C VAL A 28 -9.77 6.48 18.59
N THR A 29 -8.51 6.09 18.38
CA THR A 29 -7.87 6.09 17.05
C THR A 29 -7.88 4.69 16.46
N LEU A 30 -8.59 4.50 15.35
CA LEU A 30 -8.57 3.26 14.58
C LEU A 30 -7.50 3.33 13.47
N TRP A 31 -6.58 2.38 13.50
CA TRP A 31 -5.67 2.06 12.41
C TRP A 31 -6.20 0.85 11.66
N PHE A 32 -6.40 0.98 10.34
CA PHE A 32 -7.13 -0.04 9.57
C PHE A 32 -6.51 -0.30 8.19
N PRO A 33 -6.53 -1.55 7.69
CA PRO A 33 -6.10 -1.84 6.32
C PRO A 33 -7.08 -1.24 5.30
N PRO A 34 -6.63 -0.35 4.39
CA PRO A 34 -7.51 0.28 3.41
C PRO A 34 -8.06 -0.76 2.42
N GLY A 35 -9.33 -0.61 2.03
CA GLY A 35 -10.00 -1.49 1.05
C GLY A 35 -10.51 -2.83 1.61
N GLU A 36 -10.08 -3.24 2.79
CA GLU A 36 -10.49 -4.49 3.45
C GLU A 36 -11.35 -4.26 4.71
N THR A 37 -11.45 -3.00 5.17
CA THR A 37 -12.16 -2.65 6.41
C THR A 37 -13.58 -2.17 6.14
N ASN A 38 -14.54 -2.64 6.93
CA ASN A 38 -15.93 -2.20 6.86
C ASN A 38 -16.07 -0.68 7.16
N PRO A 39 -16.74 0.10 6.29
CA PRO A 39 -16.97 1.54 6.54
C PRO A 39 -17.66 1.85 7.87
N GLU A 40 -18.53 0.98 8.37
CA GLU A 40 -19.23 1.17 9.65
C GLU A 40 -18.26 1.14 10.84
N LEU A 41 -17.24 0.26 10.79
CA LEU A 41 -16.17 0.22 11.79
C LEU A 41 -15.33 1.50 11.74
N VAL A 42 -14.98 1.96 10.53
CA VAL A 42 -14.19 3.19 10.33
C VAL A 42 -14.90 4.42 10.87
N ASN A 43 -16.23 4.47 10.72
CA ASN A 43 -17.04 5.59 11.18
C ASN A 43 -17.35 5.55 12.69
N ALA A 44 -17.09 4.44 13.37
CA ALA A 44 -17.31 4.32 14.82
C ALA A 44 -16.21 5.00 15.66
N ALA A 45 -15.01 5.18 15.11
CA ALA A 45 -13.87 5.76 15.81
C ALA A 45 -13.80 7.29 15.66
N ASP A 46 -13.30 7.99 16.68
CA ASP A 46 -13.10 9.45 16.65
C ASP A 46 -12.03 9.86 15.63
N SER A 47 -10.98 9.05 15.51
CA SER A 47 -9.86 9.26 14.59
C SER A 47 -9.58 8.00 13.80
N ARG A 48 -9.26 8.17 12.52
CA ARG A 48 -9.04 7.06 11.58
C ARG A 48 -7.75 7.27 10.82
N ARG A 49 -6.93 6.22 10.74
CA ARG A 49 -5.64 6.25 10.06
C ARG A 49 -5.50 5.00 9.18
N PRO A 50 -5.35 5.15 7.85
CA PRO A 50 -5.06 4.01 7.00
C PRO A 50 -3.70 3.43 7.39
N LEU A 51 -3.64 2.10 7.46
CA LEU A 51 -2.42 1.34 7.70
C LEU A 51 -2.01 0.69 6.38
N ASP A 52 -1.16 1.37 5.63
CA ASP A 52 -0.58 0.85 4.39
C ASP A 52 0.77 0.14 4.62
N LEU A 53 1.27 -0.54 3.59
CA LEU A 53 2.56 -1.25 3.64
C LEU A 53 3.73 -0.33 3.94
N GLN A 54 3.68 0.94 3.50
CA GLN A 54 4.76 1.90 3.73
C GLN A 54 4.84 2.28 5.21
N ILE A 55 3.70 2.49 5.87
CA ILE A 55 3.63 2.76 7.31
C ILE A 55 4.16 1.56 8.08
N LEU A 56 3.71 0.34 7.75
CA LEU A 56 4.20 -0.89 8.38
C LEU A 56 5.72 -1.03 8.21
N TYR A 57 6.23 -0.80 7.01
CA TYR A 57 7.67 -0.84 6.72
C TYR A 57 8.45 0.20 7.53
N ASN A 58 7.89 1.40 7.68
CA ASN A 58 8.50 2.46 8.50
C ASN A 58 8.51 2.12 9.99
N TRP A 59 7.59 1.29 10.49
CA TRP A 59 7.58 0.83 11.88
C TRP A 59 8.48 -0.37 12.15
N MET A 60 8.90 -1.09 11.11
CA MET A 60 9.79 -2.24 11.25
C MET A 60 11.19 -1.84 11.73
N THR A 61 11.82 -2.74 12.49
CA THR A 61 13.27 -2.66 12.80
C THR A 61 14.10 -2.82 11.54
N ASP A 62 15.34 -2.35 11.55
CA ASP A 62 16.23 -2.48 10.39
C ASP A 62 16.49 -3.95 10.00
N GLU A 63 16.56 -4.85 10.98
CA GLU A 63 16.62 -6.30 10.76
C GLU A 63 15.38 -6.82 10.01
N SER A 64 14.19 -6.39 10.45
CA SER A 64 12.93 -6.78 9.81
C SER A 64 12.83 -6.22 8.39
N ARG A 65 13.25 -4.97 8.17
CA ARG A 65 13.29 -4.37 6.82
C ARG A 65 14.24 -5.11 5.87
N ALA A 66 15.39 -5.57 6.38
CA ALA A 66 16.33 -6.35 5.58
C ALA A 66 15.75 -7.72 5.17
N ARG A 67 14.92 -8.32 6.04
CA ARG A 67 14.26 -9.60 5.81
C ARG A 67 13.01 -9.47 4.93
N PHE A 68 12.15 -8.50 5.22
CA PHE A 68 10.91 -8.22 4.50
C PHE A 68 11.16 -7.15 3.44
N ARG A 69 11.68 -7.60 2.29
CA ARG A 69 11.81 -6.73 1.12
C ARG A 69 10.41 -6.41 0.61
N ILE A 70 10.02 -5.15 0.66
CA ILE A 70 8.82 -4.63 0.00
C ILE A 70 9.18 -4.14 -1.41
N PRO A 71 8.20 -3.95 -2.31
CA PRO A 71 8.48 -3.39 -3.62
C PRO A 71 9.14 -2.02 -3.50
N LEU A 72 10.23 -1.82 -4.24
CA LEU A 72 11.00 -0.59 -4.21
C LEU A 72 10.47 0.39 -5.25
N LEU A 73 10.15 1.60 -4.81
CA LEU A 73 9.75 2.72 -5.65
C LEU A 73 10.97 3.58 -5.94
N GLN A 74 11.34 3.72 -7.21
CA GLN A 74 12.49 4.50 -7.64
C GLN A 74 12.12 5.36 -8.85
N ASN A 75 12.44 6.65 -8.80
CA ASN A 75 12.39 7.49 -9.99
C ASN A 75 13.71 7.31 -10.76
N LYS A 76 13.62 6.87 -12.01
CA LYS A 76 14.75 6.67 -12.90
C LYS A 76 14.58 7.47 -14.18
N HIS A 77 15.66 7.62 -14.94
CA HIS A 77 15.61 8.31 -16.22
C HIS A 77 14.72 7.52 -17.22
N PRO A 78 13.91 8.17 -18.08
CA PRO A 78 13.00 7.47 -18.99
C PRO A 78 13.68 6.48 -19.95
N SER A 79 14.97 6.65 -20.24
CA SER A 79 15.74 5.72 -21.06
C SER A 79 16.12 4.42 -20.35
N GLU A 80 15.97 4.34 -19.01
CA GLU A 80 16.20 3.12 -18.25
C GLU A 80 15.01 2.19 -18.40
N GLU A 81 15.09 1.29 -19.38
CA GLU A 81 14.06 0.29 -19.67
C GLU A 81 14.65 -1.11 -19.52
N GLU A 82 14.87 -1.55 -18.28
CA GLU A 82 15.46 -2.86 -17.98
C GLU A 82 14.47 -4.01 -18.22
N GLY A 83 15.00 -5.16 -18.64
CA GLY A 83 14.25 -6.40 -18.81
C GLY A 83 13.45 -6.50 -20.12
N ASP A 84 12.73 -7.61 -20.25
CA ASP A 84 11.84 -7.87 -21.38
C ASP A 84 10.43 -7.36 -21.08
N LEU A 85 9.76 -6.78 -22.07
CA LEU A 85 8.38 -6.33 -21.95
C LEU A 85 7.43 -7.54 -21.91
N LEU A 86 6.69 -7.69 -20.82
CA LEU A 86 5.65 -8.71 -20.68
C LEU A 86 4.28 -8.16 -21.08
N ASN A 87 3.95 -6.95 -20.66
CA ASN A 87 2.66 -6.34 -20.92
C ASN A 87 2.75 -4.80 -20.89
N GLU A 88 1.80 -4.14 -21.56
CA GLU A 88 1.67 -2.69 -21.62
C GLU A 88 0.20 -2.30 -21.61
N TRP A 89 -0.13 -1.28 -20.81
CA TRP A 89 -1.50 -0.78 -20.73
C TRP A 89 -1.53 0.73 -20.44
N GLN A 90 -2.73 1.30 -20.52
CA GLN A 90 -2.98 2.69 -20.18
C GLN A 90 -4.09 2.76 -19.13
N GLN A 91 -3.87 3.56 -18.08
CA GLN A 91 -4.87 3.88 -17.07
C GLN A 91 -4.85 5.38 -16.82
N ASP A 92 -6.01 6.05 -16.83
CA ASP A 92 -6.13 7.49 -16.58
C ASP A 92 -5.19 8.35 -17.45
N LYS A 93 -5.06 7.97 -18.73
CA LYS A 93 -4.13 8.56 -19.72
C LYS A 93 -2.63 8.34 -19.46
N VAL A 94 -2.27 7.64 -18.39
CA VAL A 94 -0.90 7.28 -18.04
C VAL A 94 -0.56 5.91 -18.62
N ARG A 95 0.60 5.80 -19.29
CA ARG A 95 1.11 4.53 -19.82
C ARG A 95 1.85 3.77 -18.73
N PHE A 96 1.61 2.46 -18.69
CA PHE A 96 2.26 1.54 -17.79
C PHE A 96 2.87 0.37 -18.56
N GLN A 97 3.99 -0.13 -18.08
CA GLN A 97 4.63 -1.34 -18.60
C GLN A 97 4.90 -2.31 -17.47
N LEU A 98 4.66 -3.60 -17.72
CA LEU A 98 5.16 -4.69 -16.90
C LEU A 98 6.32 -5.35 -17.64
N ARG A 99 7.47 -5.35 -17.01
CA ARG A 99 8.72 -5.91 -17.52
C ARG A 99 9.28 -6.95 -16.56
N GLN A 100 10.12 -7.84 -17.08
CA GLN A 100 10.82 -8.85 -16.31
C GLN A 100 12.32 -8.81 -16.60
N ASN A 101 13.14 -8.68 -15.56
CA ASN A 101 14.59 -8.76 -15.61
C ASN A 101 15.05 -9.93 -14.73
N GLY A 102 15.29 -11.09 -15.34
CA GLY A 102 15.56 -12.33 -14.63
C GLY A 102 14.38 -12.74 -13.72
N GLU A 103 14.63 -12.82 -12.42
CA GLU A 103 13.60 -13.13 -11.40
C GLU A 103 12.82 -11.90 -10.91
N THR A 104 13.13 -10.70 -11.41
CA THR A 104 12.57 -9.45 -10.89
C THR A 104 11.51 -8.91 -11.84
N TYR A 105 10.33 -8.60 -11.31
CA TYR A 105 9.28 -7.89 -12.02
C TYR A 105 9.42 -6.39 -11.79
N ILE A 106 9.15 -5.63 -12.85
CA ILE A 106 9.32 -4.19 -12.90
C ILE A 106 8.05 -3.59 -13.49
N VAL A 107 7.32 -2.80 -12.70
CA VAL A 107 6.24 -1.94 -13.21
C VAL A 107 6.81 -0.56 -13.46
N LEU A 108 6.69 -0.10 -14.70
CA LEU A 108 7.01 1.26 -15.10
C LEU A 108 5.73 2.06 -15.20
N ARG A 109 5.72 3.24 -14.59
CA ARG A 109 4.70 4.26 -14.80
C ARG A 109 5.35 5.45 -15.49
N ASP A 110 4.89 5.76 -16.69
CA ASP A 110 5.31 6.95 -17.42
C ASP A 110 4.77 8.18 -16.68
N GLY A 111 5.65 8.82 -15.92
CA GLY A 111 5.35 10.02 -15.16
C GLY A 111 5.39 11.24 -16.07
N ASP A 112 6.50 11.97 -16.00
CA ASP A 112 6.79 13.14 -16.83
C ASP A 112 7.96 12.83 -17.81
N GLU A 113 8.32 13.78 -18.67
CA GLU A 113 9.43 13.62 -19.62
C GLU A 113 10.81 13.49 -18.94
N LEU A 114 10.90 13.71 -17.63
CA LEU A 114 12.17 13.78 -16.88
C LEU A 114 12.39 12.54 -16.01
N ASN A 115 11.33 11.90 -15.52
CA ASN A 115 11.41 10.77 -14.61
C ASN A 115 10.29 9.76 -14.86
N ARG A 116 10.68 8.49 -14.83
CA ARG A 116 9.79 7.35 -14.85
C ARG A 116 9.83 6.66 -13.50
N LEU A 117 8.66 6.33 -12.95
CA LEU A 117 8.57 5.60 -11.69
C LEU A 117 8.72 4.10 -11.98
N HIS A 118 9.71 3.48 -11.34
CA HIS A 118 9.96 2.06 -11.34
C HIS A 118 9.48 1.49 -10.00
N ILE A 119 8.65 0.46 -10.06
CA ILE A 119 8.24 -0.34 -8.91
C ILE A 119 8.78 -1.75 -9.14
N THR A 120 9.69 -2.19 -8.29
CA THR A 120 10.45 -3.43 -8.53
C THR A 120 10.32 -4.43 -7.39
N HIS A 121 10.09 -5.70 -7.73
CA HIS A 121 10.06 -6.76 -6.75
C HIS A 121 10.20 -8.16 -7.37
N LYS A 122 10.73 -9.14 -6.62
CA LYS A 122 10.82 -10.55 -7.06
C LYS A 122 9.50 -11.31 -6.94
N ASN A 123 8.72 -11.01 -5.91
CA ASN A 123 7.38 -11.56 -5.72
C ASN A 123 6.36 -10.68 -6.48
N PHE A 124 5.76 -11.24 -7.53
CA PHE A 124 4.77 -10.58 -8.39
C PHE A 124 3.46 -10.24 -7.67
N GLU A 125 2.99 -11.10 -6.76
CA GLU A 125 1.77 -10.83 -5.99
C GLU A 125 1.94 -9.61 -5.09
N LEU A 126 3.09 -9.51 -4.40
CA LEU A 126 3.38 -8.36 -3.56
C LEU A 126 3.56 -7.08 -4.39
N LEU A 127 4.16 -7.18 -5.58
CA LEU A 127 4.26 -6.07 -6.53
C LEU A 127 2.87 -5.58 -6.96
N THR A 128 1.99 -6.53 -7.30
CA THR A 128 0.61 -6.24 -7.70
C THR A 128 -0.18 -5.60 -6.57
N PHE A 129 -0.05 -6.12 -5.35
CA PHE A 129 -0.68 -5.54 -4.17
C PHE A 129 -0.22 -4.10 -3.92
N GLN A 130 1.09 -3.84 -4.00
CA GLN A 130 1.63 -2.48 -3.85
C GLN A 130 1.18 -1.55 -4.98
N CYS A 131 1.13 -2.01 -6.22
CA CYS A 131 0.62 -1.19 -7.32
C CYS A 131 -0.86 -0.85 -7.11
N LYS A 132 -1.66 -1.83 -6.68
CA LYS A 132 -3.08 -1.63 -6.36
C LYS A 132 -3.29 -0.66 -5.20
N SER A 133 -2.45 -0.70 -4.16
CA SER A 133 -2.54 0.26 -3.05
C SER A 133 -2.24 1.71 -3.48
N MET A 134 -1.45 1.87 -4.56
CA MET A 134 -1.20 3.15 -5.22
C MET A 134 -2.26 3.53 -6.27
N GLY A 135 -3.28 2.68 -6.48
CA GLY A 135 -4.35 2.89 -7.46
C GLY A 135 -4.00 2.40 -8.88
N TYR A 136 -2.91 1.66 -9.06
CA TYR A 136 -2.48 1.12 -10.35
C TYR A 136 -2.95 -0.33 -10.50
N ASN A 137 -3.79 -0.60 -11.49
CA ASN A 137 -4.27 -1.95 -11.75
C ASN A 137 -3.37 -2.63 -12.79
N ILE A 138 -2.62 -3.65 -12.36
CA ILE A 138 -1.83 -4.49 -13.28
C ILE A 138 -2.79 -5.51 -13.91
N PRO A 139 -2.87 -5.60 -15.24
CA PRO A 139 -3.61 -6.67 -15.92
C PRO A 139 -3.09 -8.05 -15.52
N GLN A 140 -3.96 -9.04 -15.45
CA GLN A 140 -3.53 -10.43 -15.24
C GLN A 140 -2.65 -10.89 -16.42
N LEU A 141 -1.57 -11.61 -16.11
CA LEU A 141 -0.69 -12.26 -17.08
C LEU A 141 -1.36 -13.50 -17.68
#